data_AF-A0AAE0H5Z3-F1
#
_entry.id   AF-A0AAE0H5Z3-F1
#
_cell.length_a   1.000
_cell.length_b   1.000
_cell.length_c   1.000
_cell.angle_alpha   90.00
_cell.angle_beta   90.00
_cell.angle_gamma   90.00
#
_symmetry.space_group_name_H-M   'P 1'
#
loop_
_entity.id
_entity.type
_entity.pdbx_description
1 polymer ?
#
loop_
_entity_poly.entity_id
_entity_poly.type
_entity_poly.pdbx_seq_one_letter_code
_entity_poly.pdbx_strand_id
1 'polypeptide(L)'
;MSNMSKGNDNTAKAADSAIFEWNPAELIKGRPQSADKAVSQLGSAGFALVVLNQPLHHLDVTRRLWDNAQVRVAADGGANALYEAAGEHGDSCFDDLAVIIGDLDSLTPAVRSYYESHKPTGPKTRVIRDPDQYSTDFGKAVAYIRQQHSHTTTATTTTATTTTASSEPQTHPNDDSSITNQPLDIVAIGGLGGRVDQGLSQLHHLYLFQRGADYADGRVYLFSGESLTFLLKPGRHRIRVRDANRDSGGAGDGDGDGVSGTGDVFGKHVGILPVGGPSRITTSGLEWDVSDWETWFGGPMSTSNHVLPTTEVVEVETTAEVLFTIALRQG
;
A
#
# COMPACT_ATOMS: atom_id res chain seq x y z
N MET A 1 -48.03 -24.64 -39.07
CA MET A 1 -48.08 -23.21 -38.72
C MET A 1 -47.88 -23.10 -37.22
N SER A 2 -46.72 -22.61 -36.78
CA SER A 2 -46.61 -21.84 -35.52
C SER A 2 -45.26 -21.16 -35.42
N ASN A 3 -45.32 -19.95 -34.87
CA ASN A 3 -44.44 -18.81 -35.06
C ASN A 3 -42.97 -18.97 -34.60
N MET A 4 -42.12 -18.30 -35.38
CA MET A 4 -40.86 -17.69 -34.96
C MET A 4 -41.07 -16.80 -33.72
N SER A 5 -40.20 -16.95 -32.72
CA SER A 5 -39.83 -15.87 -31.82
C SER A 5 -38.31 -15.72 -31.90
N LYS A 6 -37.88 -14.66 -32.60
CA LYS A 6 -36.50 -14.18 -32.56
C LYS A 6 -36.30 -13.54 -31.18
N GLY A 7 -35.55 -14.22 -30.32
CA GLY A 7 -35.04 -13.64 -29.09
C GLY A 7 -34.15 -12.44 -29.43
N ASN A 8 -34.52 -11.31 -28.87
CA ASN A 8 -33.93 -10.00 -29.06
C ASN A 8 -32.45 -10.02 -28.62
N ASP A 9 -31.55 -9.73 -29.56
CA ASP A 9 -30.13 -9.50 -29.34
C ASP A 9 -29.98 -8.15 -28.62
N ASN A 10 -30.17 -8.17 -27.30
CA ASN A 10 -29.88 -7.02 -26.45
C ASN A 10 -28.39 -7.04 -26.18
N THR A 11 -27.65 -6.36 -27.05
CA THR A 11 -26.33 -5.80 -26.80
C THR A 11 -26.31 -5.19 -25.39
N ALA A 12 -25.76 -5.94 -24.44
CA ALA A 12 -25.45 -5.44 -23.12
C ALA A 12 -24.38 -4.37 -23.32
N LYS A 13 -24.83 -3.13 -23.36
CA LYS A 13 -24.02 -1.92 -23.25
C LYS A 13 -23.00 -2.16 -22.15
N ALA A 14 -21.70 -2.24 -22.51
CA ALA A 14 -20.61 -2.39 -21.56
C ALA A 14 -20.81 -1.37 -20.45
N ALA A 15 -21.13 -1.84 -19.25
CA ALA A 15 -21.12 -0.98 -18.07
C ALA A 15 -19.70 -0.43 -17.96
N ASP A 16 -19.57 0.89 -17.82
CA ASP A 16 -18.29 1.56 -17.69
C ASP A 16 -17.59 0.97 -16.46
N SER A 17 -16.59 0.10 -16.68
CA SER A 17 -15.92 -0.57 -15.57
C SER A 17 -15.11 0.47 -14.80
N ALA A 18 -15.18 0.44 -13.47
CA ALA A 18 -14.45 1.41 -12.65
C ALA A 18 -12.96 1.37 -12.99
N ILE A 19 -12.36 2.54 -13.23
CA ILE A 19 -10.93 2.66 -13.53
C ILE A 19 -10.19 3.12 -12.28
N PHE A 20 -9.17 2.37 -11.88
CA PHE A 20 -8.34 2.65 -10.71
C PHE A 20 -6.89 2.90 -11.11
N GLU A 21 -6.37 4.06 -10.74
CA GLU A 21 -4.98 4.45 -11.00
C GLU A 21 -4.08 4.06 -9.81
N TRP A 22 -2.92 3.46 -10.08
CA TRP A 22 -1.92 3.09 -9.08
C TRP A 22 -0.57 3.69 -9.43
N ASN A 23 0.09 4.32 -8.45
CA ASN A 23 1.47 4.79 -8.58
C ASN A 23 2.34 4.26 -7.42
N PRO A 24 2.55 2.94 -7.32
CA PRO A 24 3.20 2.33 -6.17
C PRO A 24 4.69 2.69 -6.04
N ALA A 25 5.34 3.18 -7.09
CA ALA A 25 6.73 3.60 -7.03
C ALA A 25 6.93 4.79 -6.07
N GLU A 26 5.93 5.68 -5.94
CA GLU A 26 5.97 6.85 -5.05
C GLU A 26 6.08 6.48 -3.57
N LEU A 27 5.72 5.24 -3.20
CA LEU A 27 5.92 4.75 -1.83
C LEU A 27 7.41 4.63 -1.50
N ILE A 28 8.24 4.29 -2.50
CA ILE A 28 9.63 3.83 -2.31
C ILE A 28 10.67 4.82 -2.86
N LYS A 29 10.34 5.64 -3.86
CA LYS A 29 11.30 6.60 -4.43
C LYS A 29 11.89 7.51 -3.35
N GLY A 30 13.19 7.80 -3.46
CA GLY A 30 13.87 8.72 -2.56
C GLY A 30 13.38 10.15 -2.79
N ARG A 31 13.04 10.87 -1.72
CA ARG A 31 12.70 12.29 -1.78
C ARG A 31 13.98 13.13 -1.70
N PRO A 32 14.20 14.14 -2.56
CA PRO A 32 15.36 15.02 -2.44
C PRO A 32 15.33 15.80 -1.13
N GLN A 33 16.45 15.81 -0.40
CA GLN A 33 16.62 16.43 0.92
C GLN A 33 16.39 17.95 0.96
N SER A 34 16.24 18.62 -0.19
CA SER A 34 16.01 20.07 -0.29
C SER A 34 14.53 20.47 -0.39
N ALA A 35 13.60 19.51 -0.46
CA ALA A 35 12.17 19.77 -0.41
C ALA A 35 11.69 19.88 1.05
N ASP A 36 12.21 20.88 1.76
CA ASP A 36 11.71 21.27 3.08
C ASP A 36 10.22 21.61 3.01
N LYS A 37 9.39 20.81 3.69
CA LYS A 37 8.08 21.08 4.33
C LYS A 37 6.97 21.89 3.60
N ALA A 38 7.17 22.37 2.37
CA ALA A 38 6.25 23.25 1.67
C ALA A 38 5.54 22.61 0.47
N VAL A 39 5.93 21.40 0.06
CA VAL A 39 5.28 20.66 -1.04
C VAL A 39 4.43 19.51 -0.49
N SER A 40 3.56 19.82 0.47
CA SER A 40 2.44 18.95 0.87
C SER A 40 1.15 19.26 0.08
N GLN A 41 1.22 20.13 -0.93
CA GLN A 41 0.04 20.66 -1.63
C GLN A 41 -0.17 20.17 -3.06
N LEU A 42 0.66 19.26 -3.60
CA LEU A 42 0.34 18.54 -4.84
C LEU A 42 0.46 17.01 -4.66
N GLY A 43 -0.66 16.39 -4.28
CA GLY A 43 -1.07 15.10 -4.83
C GLY A 43 -0.48 13.78 -4.29
N SER A 44 0.55 13.76 -3.44
CA SER A 44 0.95 12.50 -2.79
C SER A 44 0.19 12.33 -1.48
N ALA A 45 -0.92 11.59 -1.51
CA ALA A 45 -1.52 11.05 -0.30
C ALA A 45 -0.43 10.24 0.43
N GLY A 46 -0.10 10.60 1.67
CA GLY A 46 0.89 9.84 2.42
C GLY A 46 0.36 8.48 2.84
N PHE A 47 1.20 7.70 3.50
CA PHE A 47 0.84 6.38 4.00
C PHE A 47 1.33 6.16 5.44
N ALA A 48 0.70 5.22 6.12
CA ALA A 48 1.20 4.66 7.37
C ALA A 48 2.05 3.43 7.07
N LEU A 49 3.14 3.27 7.80
CA LEU A 49 3.98 2.08 7.75
C LEU A 49 3.67 1.18 8.94
N VAL A 50 3.34 -0.08 8.69
CA VAL A 50 3.17 -1.13 9.70
C VAL A 50 4.33 -2.12 9.58
N VAL A 51 5.05 -2.36 10.65
CA VAL A 51 6.13 -3.35 10.70
C VAL A 51 5.66 -4.58 11.46
N LEU A 52 5.73 -5.73 10.80
CA LEU A 52 5.29 -7.02 11.32
C LEU A 52 6.45 -7.77 11.99
N ASN A 53 6.12 -8.76 12.82
CA ASN A 53 7.08 -9.59 13.53
C ASN A 53 7.75 -10.63 12.60
N GLN A 54 8.55 -10.16 11.64
CA GLN A 54 9.35 -10.95 10.70
C GLN A 54 10.69 -10.26 10.44
N PRO A 55 11.77 -11.01 10.12
CA PRO A 55 13.05 -10.42 9.74
C PRO A 55 12.91 -9.40 8.61
N LEU A 56 13.57 -8.25 8.75
CA LEU A 56 13.58 -7.20 7.74
C LEU A 56 14.73 -7.44 6.76
N HIS A 57 14.36 -7.71 5.51
CA HIS A 57 15.29 -7.80 4.38
C HIS A 57 15.30 -6.48 3.60
N HIS A 58 16.34 -6.25 2.78
CA HIS A 58 16.47 -5.06 1.92
C HIS A 58 16.31 -3.73 2.68
N LEU A 59 17.19 -3.51 3.67
CA LEU A 59 17.11 -2.35 4.56
C LEU A 59 17.08 -1.00 3.84
N ASP A 60 17.67 -0.88 2.64
CA ASP A 60 17.62 0.37 1.87
C ASP A 60 16.21 0.72 1.38
N VAL A 61 15.40 -0.28 1.02
CA VAL A 61 13.98 -0.09 0.67
C VAL A 61 13.19 0.19 1.93
N THR A 62 13.43 -0.57 2.99
CA THR A 62 12.77 -0.38 4.29
C THR A 62 13.00 1.03 4.83
N ARG A 63 14.22 1.58 4.74
CA ARG A 63 14.55 2.95 5.12
C ARG A 63 13.81 3.99 4.26
N ARG A 64 13.73 3.79 2.93
CA ARG A 64 12.97 4.70 2.06
C ARG A 64 11.48 4.69 2.37
N LEU A 65 10.88 3.51 2.59
CA LEU A 65 9.49 3.38 3.05
C LEU A 65 9.31 4.06 4.41
N TRP A 66 10.25 3.87 5.31
CA TRP A 66 10.26 4.49 6.64
C TRP A 66 10.28 6.01 6.55
N ASP A 67 11.20 6.59 5.78
CA ASP A 67 11.33 8.04 5.59
C ASP A 67 10.10 8.66 4.91
N ASN A 68 9.49 7.94 3.98
CA ASN A 68 8.32 8.41 3.23
C ASN A 68 7.00 8.31 4.03
N ALA A 69 6.95 7.50 5.09
CA ALA A 69 5.76 7.29 5.91
C ALA A 69 5.37 8.52 6.74
N GLN A 70 4.06 8.74 6.92
CA GLN A 70 3.53 9.76 7.83
C GLN A 70 3.51 9.30 9.29
N VAL A 71 3.28 8.01 9.50
CA VAL A 71 3.25 7.38 10.82
C VAL A 71 3.85 5.98 10.74
N ARG A 72 4.61 5.59 11.76
CA ARG A 72 5.30 4.30 11.86
C ARG A 72 4.75 3.52 13.05
N VAL A 73 4.22 2.33 12.79
CA VAL A 73 3.59 1.46 13.78
C VAL A 73 4.24 0.08 13.73
N ALA A 74 4.60 -0.47 14.87
CA ALA A 74 5.03 -1.84 15.01
C ALA A 74 3.89 -2.70 15.56
N ALA A 75 3.61 -3.82 14.90
CA ALA A 75 2.68 -4.83 15.37
C ALA A 75 3.42 -5.79 16.31
N ASP A 76 3.24 -5.58 17.62
CA ASP A 76 3.89 -6.29 18.71
C ASP A 76 5.40 -6.53 18.47
N GLY A 77 5.78 -7.77 18.17
CA GLY A 77 7.17 -8.17 17.91
C GLY A 77 7.81 -7.54 16.68
N GLY A 78 7.05 -6.83 15.83
CA GLY A 78 7.61 -5.99 14.77
C GLY A 78 8.58 -4.94 15.29
N ALA A 79 8.46 -4.53 16.56
CA ALA A 79 9.44 -3.66 17.20
C ALA A 79 10.78 -4.37 17.44
N ASN A 80 10.75 -5.68 17.74
CA ASN A 80 11.98 -6.47 17.85
C ASN A 80 12.69 -6.54 16.49
N ALA A 81 11.92 -6.74 15.40
CA ALA A 81 12.46 -6.80 14.05
C ALA A 81 13.14 -5.48 13.64
N LEU A 82 12.56 -4.34 14.01
CA LEU A 82 13.19 -3.02 13.81
C LEU A 82 14.47 -2.86 14.63
N TYR A 83 14.42 -3.24 15.90
CA TYR A 83 15.56 -3.17 16.79
C TYR A 83 16.74 -4.02 16.30
N GLU A 84 16.47 -5.23 15.82
CA GLU A 84 17.46 -6.12 15.22
C GLU A 84 18.04 -5.52 13.93
N ALA A 85 17.18 -4.93 13.07
CA ALA A 85 17.58 -4.32 11.81
C ALA A 85 18.43 -3.05 11.98
N ALA A 86 18.21 -2.26 13.04
CA ALA A 86 19.05 -1.13 13.40
C ALA A 86 20.46 -1.57 13.87
N GLY A 87 20.67 -2.86 14.15
CA GLY A 87 21.88 -3.33 14.82
C GLY A 87 21.85 -2.91 16.28
N GLU A 88 22.21 -3.83 17.17
CA GLU A 88 21.72 -3.82 18.54
C GLU A 88 22.03 -2.55 19.38
N HIS A 89 22.93 -1.62 19.01
CA HIS A 89 23.31 -0.50 19.87
C HIS A 89 23.83 0.78 19.16
N GLY A 90 23.35 1.17 17.96
CA GLY A 90 23.86 2.42 17.38
C GLY A 90 23.25 3.01 16.09
N ASP A 91 22.43 2.29 15.32
CA ASP A 91 21.69 2.93 14.22
C ASP A 91 20.39 3.51 14.76
N SER A 92 20.17 4.81 14.54
CA SER A 92 18.96 5.52 14.98
C SER A 92 17.93 5.64 13.87
N CYS A 93 18.13 4.95 12.74
CA CYS A 93 17.28 5.07 11.56
C CYS A 93 15.79 4.75 11.80
N PHE A 94 15.46 3.98 12.85
CA PHE A 94 14.09 3.60 13.20
C PHE A 94 13.62 4.14 14.56
N ASP A 95 14.37 5.08 15.15
CA ASP A 95 14.07 5.56 16.50
C ASP A 95 12.77 6.35 16.55
N ASP A 96 12.35 7.01 15.47
CA ASP A 96 11.12 7.81 15.41
C ASP A 96 9.83 6.99 15.33
N LEU A 97 9.89 5.67 15.62
CA LEU A 97 8.73 4.78 15.78
C LEU A 97 7.65 5.46 16.65
N ALA A 98 6.40 5.49 16.18
CA ALA A 98 5.33 6.21 16.86
C ALA A 98 4.60 5.32 17.86
N VAL A 99 4.27 4.08 17.45
CA VAL A 99 3.43 3.17 18.23
C VAL A 99 3.95 1.74 18.16
N ILE A 100 3.88 1.04 19.28
CA ILE A 100 3.94 -0.42 19.36
C ILE A 100 2.59 -0.88 19.87
N ILE A 101 1.90 -1.74 19.13
CA ILE A 101 0.56 -2.22 19.48
C ILE A 101 0.41 -3.73 19.25
N GLY A 102 -0.24 -4.41 20.19
CA GLY A 102 -0.56 -5.83 20.13
C GLY A 102 -0.93 -6.34 21.51
N ASP A 103 -1.05 -7.66 21.67
CA ASP A 103 -1.21 -8.23 23.02
C ASP A 103 0.08 -8.20 23.86
N LEU A 104 1.21 -7.93 23.19
CA LEU A 104 2.56 -7.72 23.73
C LEU A 104 3.18 -9.02 24.25
N ASP A 105 2.85 -10.16 23.65
CA ASP A 105 3.42 -11.46 23.98
C ASP A 105 4.76 -11.73 23.29
N SER A 106 5.03 -10.99 22.20
CA SER A 106 6.23 -11.14 21.39
C SER A 106 7.27 -10.04 21.66
N LEU A 107 6.85 -8.82 22.02
CA LEU A 107 7.75 -7.71 22.36
C LEU A 107 8.64 -8.04 23.56
N THR A 108 9.96 -7.97 23.38
CA THR A 108 10.90 -8.23 24.47
C THR A 108 10.99 -7.06 25.46
N PRO A 109 11.25 -7.30 26.76
CA PRO A 109 11.42 -6.22 27.75
C PRO A 109 12.54 -5.22 27.41
N ALA A 110 13.63 -5.70 26.81
CA ALA A 110 14.76 -4.86 26.41
C ALA A 110 14.36 -3.89 25.28
N VAL A 111 13.73 -4.40 24.22
CA VAL A 111 13.26 -3.59 23.09
C VAL A 111 12.16 -2.62 23.50
N ARG A 112 11.24 -3.06 24.37
CA ARG A 112 10.24 -2.17 24.97
C ARG A 112 10.90 -1.00 25.69
N SER A 113 11.85 -1.30 26.58
CA SER A 113 12.56 -0.30 27.36
C SER A 113 13.33 0.66 26.45
N TYR A 114 13.94 0.15 25.38
CA TYR A 114 14.60 0.97 24.36
C TYR A 114 13.63 2.01 23.79
N TYR A 115 12.54 1.59 23.14
CA TYR A 115 11.63 2.54 22.48
C TYR A 115 10.86 3.46 23.45
N GLU A 116 10.62 3.06 24.71
CA GLU A 116 10.01 3.92 25.73
C GLU A 116 10.95 5.02 26.26
N SER A 117 12.28 4.83 26.14
CA SER A 117 13.30 5.70 26.73
C SER A 117 14.22 6.41 25.72
N HIS A 118 14.49 5.80 24.57
CA HIS A 118 15.46 6.25 23.57
C HIS A 118 14.81 7.22 22.59
N LYS A 119 14.56 8.46 23.02
CA LYS A 119 14.37 9.61 22.13
C LYS A 119 14.90 10.89 22.80
N PRO A 120 16.01 11.47 22.34
CA PRO A 120 16.48 12.75 22.86
C PRO A 120 15.58 13.93 22.43
N THR A 121 14.88 13.81 21.30
CA THR A 121 13.91 14.81 20.81
C THR A 121 12.69 14.13 20.17
N GLY A 122 11.51 14.75 20.28
CA GLY A 122 10.26 14.24 19.71
C GLY A 122 9.36 13.46 20.69
N PRO A 123 8.15 13.07 20.26
CA PRO A 123 7.22 12.32 21.10
C PRO A 123 7.72 10.89 21.32
N LYS A 124 7.63 10.42 22.57
CA LYS A 124 7.95 9.04 22.95
C LYS A 124 7.07 8.04 22.20
N THR A 125 7.63 6.87 21.92
CA THR A 125 6.88 5.74 21.37
C THR A 125 5.78 5.34 22.34
N ARG A 126 4.54 5.23 21.85
CA ARG A 126 3.39 4.78 22.65
C ARG A 126 3.30 3.26 22.58
N VAL A 127 3.35 2.58 23.73
CA VAL A 127 3.12 1.14 23.82
C VAL A 127 1.67 0.89 24.24
N ILE A 128 0.90 0.27 23.36
CA ILE A 128 -0.53 0.03 23.54
C ILE A 128 -0.76 -1.48 23.64
N ARG A 129 -1.25 -1.94 24.79
CA ARG A 129 -1.66 -3.33 24.96
C ARG A 129 -3.12 -3.48 24.55
N ASP A 130 -3.37 -4.37 23.60
CA ASP A 130 -4.70 -4.77 23.16
C ASP A 130 -4.87 -6.28 23.37
N PRO A 131 -5.67 -6.69 24.37
CA PRO A 131 -5.80 -8.08 24.77
C PRO A 131 -6.71 -8.90 23.86
N ASP A 132 -7.31 -8.32 22.80
CA ASP A 132 -8.18 -9.07 21.88
C ASP A 132 -7.45 -10.26 21.27
N GLN A 133 -8.07 -11.44 21.40
CA GLN A 133 -7.56 -12.72 20.91
C GLN A 133 -8.23 -13.14 19.60
N TYR A 134 -9.22 -12.38 19.12
CA TYR A 134 -9.94 -12.65 17.88
C TYR A 134 -9.38 -11.86 16.68
N SER A 135 -8.41 -10.97 16.91
CA SER A 135 -7.68 -10.26 15.86
C SER A 135 -6.17 -10.47 16.00
N THR A 136 -5.48 -10.46 14.87
CA THR A 136 -4.01 -10.49 14.82
C THR A 136 -3.45 -9.11 15.19
N ASP A 137 -2.18 -9.03 15.61
CA ASP A 137 -1.55 -7.72 15.88
C ASP A 137 -1.45 -6.84 14.64
N PHE A 138 -1.40 -7.45 13.44
CA PHE A 138 -1.56 -6.70 12.20
C PHE A 138 -2.95 -6.05 12.11
N GLY A 139 -4.01 -6.80 12.41
CA GLY A 139 -5.38 -6.28 12.50
C GLY A 139 -5.51 -5.14 13.50
N LYS A 140 -4.94 -5.28 14.70
CA LYS A 140 -4.92 -4.25 15.74
C LYS A 140 -4.21 -2.99 15.26
N ALA A 141 -3.06 -3.12 14.60
CA ALA A 141 -2.31 -1.99 14.05
C ALA A 141 -3.09 -1.25 12.95
N VAL A 142 -3.71 -1.96 12.01
CA VAL A 142 -4.54 -1.36 10.96
C VAL A 142 -5.76 -0.65 11.56
N ALA A 143 -6.48 -1.28 12.49
CA ALA A 143 -7.62 -0.69 13.16
C ALA A 143 -7.23 0.59 13.92
N TYR A 144 -6.08 0.58 14.61
CA TYR A 144 -5.52 1.75 15.28
C TYR A 144 -5.30 2.91 14.29
N ILE A 145 -4.60 2.66 13.18
CA ILE A 145 -4.32 3.68 12.15
C ILE A 145 -5.63 4.28 11.62
N ARG A 146 -6.55 3.42 11.18
CA ARG A 146 -7.85 3.83 10.64
C ARG A 146 -8.64 4.68 11.65
N GLN A 147 -8.64 4.29 12.92
CA GLN A 147 -9.30 5.04 13.99
C GLN A 147 -8.69 6.44 14.18
N GLN A 148 -7.36 6.56 14.22
CA GLN A 148 -6.71 7.86 14.41
C GLN A 148 -7.06 8.84 13.28
N HIS A 149 -7.05 8.38 12.02
CA HIS A 149 -7.39 9.23 10.87
C HIS A 149 -8.86 9.64 10.85
N SER A 150 -9.78 8.78 11.29
CA SER A 150 -11.21 9.13 11.41
C SER A 150 -11.46 10.19 12.49
N HIS A 151 -10.71 10.18 13.60
CA HIS A 151 -10.89 11.15 14.69
C HIS A 151 -10.35 12.54 14.34
N THR A 152 -9.29 12.63 13.53
CA THR A 152 -8.79 13.92 13.02
C THR A 152 -9.82 14.62 12.12
N THR A 153 -10.64 13.85 11.38
CA THR A 153 -11.72 14.38 10.54
C THR A 153 -12.84 15.04 11.36
N THR A 154 -13.23 14.46 12.49
CA THR A 154 -14.39 14.96 13.29
C THR A 154 -14.02 16.15 14.19
N ALA A 155 -12.77 16.23 14.68
CA ALA A 155 -12.34 17.30 15.59
C ALA A 155 -12.27 18.69 14.94
N THR A 156 -12.13 18.77 13.61
CA THR A 156 -11.98 20.05 12.89
C THR A 156 -13.32 20.76 12.65
N THR A 157 -14.46 20.08 12.84
CA THR A 157 -15.80 20.63 12.51
C THR A 157 -16.55 21.25 13.71
N THR A 158 -16.07 21.11 14.96
CA THR A 158 -16.90 21.43 16.16
C THR A 158 -16.41 22.61 17.02
N THR A 159 -15.67 23.58 16.47
CA THR A 159 -15.34 24.80 17.24
C THR A 159 -15.64 26.09 16.49
N ALA A 160 -16.93 26.40 16.32
CA ALA A 160 -17.40 27.77 16.11
C ALA A 160 -18.86 27.90 16.59
N THR A 161 -19.08 28.06 17.89
CA THR A 161 -20.37 28.58 18.39
C THR A 161 -20.14 29.43 19.63
N THR A 162 -19.98 30.74 19.43
CA THR A 162 -20.31 31.77 20.41
C THR A 162 -20.60 33.08 19.66
N THR A 163 -21.90 33.45 19.59
CA THR A 163 -22.53 34.81 19.55
C THR A 163 -22.03 35.82 18.49
N THR A 164 -22.84 36.45 17.62
CA THR A 164 -24.00 37.33 17.84
C THR A 164 -24.57 37.79 16.47
N ALA A 165 -25.81 38.29 16.47
CA ALA A 165 -26.72 38.51 15.34
C ALA A 165 -26.33 39.49 14.19
N SER A 166 -27.03 39.25 13.07
CA SER A 166 -27.60 40.19 12.08
C SER A 166 -26.86 40.49 10.76
N SER A 167 -27.66 40.46 9.68
CA SER A 167 -27.48 40.87 8.27
C SER A 167 -27.12 39.79 7.22
N GLU A 168 -27.99 39.74 6.20
CA GLU A 168 -28.13 38.81 5.06
C GLU A 168 -27.23 39.18 3.85
N PRO A 169 -27.14 38.37 2.78
CA PRO A 169 -25.87 37.87 2.26
C PRO A 169 -25.35 38.60 1.01
N GLN A 170 -24.03 38.78 0.94
CA GLN A 170 -23.31 39.10 -0.31
C GLN A 170 -22.57 37.86 -0.83
N THR A 171 -22.81 37.59 -2.11
CA THR A 171 -22.26 36.50 -2.91
C THR A 171 -20.80 36.76 -3.28
N HIS A 172 -19.88 35.95 -2.75
CA HIS A 172 -18.54 35.75 -3.31
C HIS A 172 -18.31 34.25 -3.50
N PRO A 173 -17.79 33.81 -4.67
CA PRO A 173 -17.43 32.41 -4.88
C PRO A 173 -16.12 32.17 -4.13
N ASN A 174 -16.22 31.61 -2.93
CA ASN A 174 -15.03 31.12 -2.23
C ASN A 174 -14.61 29.81 -2.88
N ASP A 175 -13.36 29.84 -3.32
CA ASP A 175 -12.47 28.74 -3.64
C ASP A 175 -12.56 27.66 -2.55
N ASP A 176 -13.44 26.68 -2.75
CA ASP A 176 -13.58 25.53 -1.86
C ASP A 176 -12.49 24.51 -2.24
N SER A 177 -11.24 24.82 -1.87
CA SER A 177 -10.24 23.78 -1.68
C SER A 177 -10.59 23.02 -0.40
N SER A 178 -11.72 22.30 -0.42
CA SER A 178 -12.06 21.34 0.61
C SER A 178 -10.89 20.35 0.65
N ILE A 179 -10.06 20.42 1.69
CA ILE A 179 -9.06 19.39 1.96
C ILE A 179 -9.88 18.13 2.22
N THR A 180 -10.16 17.35 1.16
CA THR A 180 -10.77 16.04 1.32
C THR A 180 -9.75 15.23 2.11
N ASN A 181 -10.04 14.98 3.39
CA ASN A 181 -9.18 14.17 4.25
C ASN A 181 -9.32 12.72 3.76
N GLN A 182 -8.56 12.40 2.71
CA GLN A 182 -8.55 11.07 2.11
C GLN A 182 -8.04 10.07 3.16
N PRO A 183 -8.60 8.86 3.19
CA PRO A 183 -8.07 7.80 4.06
C PRO A 183 -6.59 7.57 3.78
N LEU A 184 -5.81 7.30 4.82
CA LEU A 184 -4.37 7.11 4.67
C LEU A 184 -4.06 5.74 4.03
N ASP A 185 -3.20 5.64 3.04
CA ASP A 185 -2.78 4.31 2.59
C ASP A 185 -1.95 3.60 3.68
N ILE A 186 -1.87 2.27 3.65
CA ILE A 186 -1.06 1.48 4.59
C ILE A 186 -0.09 0.62 3.81
N VAL A 187 1.20 0.72 4.14
CA VAL A 187 2.23 -0.22 3.70
C VAL A 187 2.60 -1.08 4.89
N ALA A 188 2.43 -2.39 4.77
CA ALA A 188 2.92 -3.36 5.73
C ALA A 188 4.26 -3.93 5.26
N ILE A 189 5.26 -3.97 6.14
CA ILE A 189 6.52 -4.65 5.92
C ILE A 189 6.54 -5.93 6.75
N GLY A 190 6.67 -7.06 6.07
CA GLY A 190 6.75 -8.38 6.68
C GLY A 190 7.01 -9.44 5.61
N GLY A 191 7.79 -10.45 5.94
CA GLY A 191 8.09 -11.53 5.00
C GLY A 191 6.92 -12.50 4.85
N LEU A 192 6.64 -12.92 3.61
CA LEU A 192 5.81 -14.10 3.30
C LEU A 192 6.57 -15.43 3.53
N GLY A 193 7.87 -15.36 3.86
CA GLY A 193 8.71 -16.50 4.19
C GLY A 193 8.49 -17.04 5.61
N GLY A 194 9.11 -18.17 5.92
CA GLY A 194 8.98 -18.82 7.23
C GLY A 194 7.73 -19.71 7.31
N ARG A 195 6.86 -19.44 8.29
CA ARG A 195 5.64 -20.23 8.52
C ARG A 195 4.60 -19.98 7.44
N VAL A 196 4.18 -21.04 6.75
CA VAL A 196 3.19 -20.96 5.65
C VAL A 196 1.88 -20.31 6.08
N ASP A 197 1.39 -20.62 7.28
CA ASP A 197 0.15 -20.05 7.82
C ASP A 197 0.27 -18.53 8.05
N GLN A 198 1.45 -18.04 8.45
CA GLN A 198 1.70 -16.60 8.59
C GLN A 198 1.77 -15.90 7.23
N GLY A 199 2.41 -16.51 6.23
CA GLY A 199 2.43 -16.00 4.87
C GLY A 199 1.00 -15.88 4.28
N LEU A 200 0.20 -16.94 4.40
CA LEU A 200 -1.20 -16.91 3.98
C LEU A 200 -2.04 -15.91 4.77
N SER A 201 -1.78 -15.75 6.08
CA SER A 201 -2.43 -14.74 6.90
C SER A 201 -2.16 -13.34 6.38
N GLN A 202 -0.92 -12.99 6.00
CA GLN A 202 -0.61 -11.67 5.44
C GLN A 202 -1.33 -11.40 4.11
N LEU A 203 -1.42 -12.40 3.23
CA LEU A 203 -2.23 -12.26 2.00
C LEU A 203 -3.72 -12.09 2.33
N HIS A 204 -4.25 -12.86 3.28
CA HIS A 204 -5.63 -12.75 3.74
C HIS A 204 -5.95 -11.33 4.25
N HIS A 205 -5.03 -10.68 4.97
CA HIS A 205 -5.23 -9.33 5.47
C HIS A 205 -5.42 -8.28 4.36
N LEU A 206 -4.81 -8.46 3.18
CA LEU A 206 -5.05 -7.57 2.04
C LEU A 206 -6.52 -7.60 1.57
N TYR A 207 -7.18 -8.76 1.67
CA TYR A 207 -8.62 -8.91 1.44
C TYR A 207 -9.43 -8.33 2.60
N LEU A 208 -9.05 -8.68 3.84
CA LEU A 208 -9.81 -8.33 5.03
C LEU A 208 -9.96 -6.81 5.24
N PHE A 209 -8.91 -6.04 4.94
CA PHE A 209 -8.81 -4.62 5.24
C PHE A 209 -9.33 -3.70 4.12
N GLN A 210 -9.78 -4.24 3.00
CA GLN A 210 -10.20 -3.46 1.83
C GLN A 210 -11.61 -3.86 1.40
N ARG A 211 -12.61 -3.78 2.27
CA ARG A 211 -13.96 -4.34 1.97
C ARG A 211 -14.78 -3.51 0.98
N GLY A 212 -14.50 -2.21 0.87
CA GLY A 212 -15.16 -1.31 -0.10
C GLY A 212 -14.77 -1.62 -1.55
N ALA A 213 -15.67 -1.33 -2.49
CA ALA A 213 -15.43 -1.54 -3.92
C ALA A 213 -14.43 -0.53 -4.52
N ASP A 214 -14.18 0.57 -3.81
CA ASP A 214 -13.49 1.78 -4.30
C ASP A 214 -12.28 2.17 -3.44
N TYR A 215 -11.87 1.31 -2.51
CA TYR A 215 -10.82 1.62 -1.53
C TYR A 215 -11.13 2.85 -0.66
N ALA A 216 -12.40 3.12 -0.34
CA ALA A 216 -12.83 4.25 0.49
C ALA A 216 -12.19 4.31 1.89
N ASP A 217 -11.68 3.18 2.39
CA ASP A 217 -10.94 3.13 3.64
C ASP A 217 -9.44 3.33 3.45
N GLY A 218 -8.92 3.53 2.24
CA GLY A 218 -7.50 3.61 1.90
C GLY A 218 -6.93 2.27 1.46
N ARG A 219 -5.89 2.31 0.63
CA ARG A 219 -5.26 1.11 0.05
C ARG A 219 -4.32 0.45 1.04
N VAL A 220 -4.14 -0.86 0.89
CA VAL A 220 -3.16 -1.63 1.66
C VAL A 220 -2.19 -2.32 0.71
N TYR A 221 -0.91 -2.14 1.00
CA TYR A 221 0.22 -2.75 0.31
C TYR A 221 0.98 -3.64 1.27
N LEU A 222 1.48 -4.76 0.77
CA LEU A 222 2.40 -5.64 1.47
C LEU A 222 3.76 -5.60 0.78
N PHE A 223 4.77 -5.11 1.46
CA PHE A 223 6.16 -5.25 1.07
C PHE A 223 6.75 -6.49 1.76
N SER A 224 7.09 -7.50 0.96
CA SER A 224 7.61 -8.78 1.44
C SER A 224 8.79 -9.23 0.60
N GLY A 225 9.94 -9.42 1.25
CA GLY A 225 11.18 -9.83 0.58
C GLY A 225 11.58 -8.78 -0.46
N GLU A 226 11.37 -9.11 -1.73
CA GLU A 226 11.69 -8.24 -2.87
C GLU A 226 10.47 -7.83 -3.67
N SER A 227 9.25 -7.96 -3.13
CA SER A 227 8.03 -7.70 -3.90
C SER A 227 7.05 -6.82 -3.15
N LEU A 228 6.40 -5.93 -3.90
CA LEU A 228 5.25 -5.17 -3.45
C LEU A 228 3.98 -5.86 -3.96
N THR A 229 3.08 -6.20 -3.06
CA THR A 229 1.84 -6.92 -3.35
C THR A 229 0.63 -6.11 -2.89
N PHE A 230 -0.41 -6.02 -3.70
CA PHE A 230 -1.65 -5.32 -3.36
C PHE A 230 -2.85 -5.93 -4.07
N LEU A 231 -4.05 -5.62 -3.57
CA LEU A 231 -5.30 -6.23 -4.04
C LEU A 231 -5.97 -5.37 -5.10
N LEU A 232 -6.25 -5.97 -6.26
CA LEU A 232 -7.09 -5.39 -7.31
C LEU A 232 -8.55 -5.81 -7.08
N LYS A 233 -9.47 -4.83 -7.12
CA LYS A 233 -10.92 -5.05 -7.06
C LYS A 233 -11.49 -5.38 -8.45
N PRO A 234 -12.75 -5.82 -8.56
CA PRO A 234 -13.41 -5.89 -9.86
C PRO A 234 -13.38 -4.53 -10.56
N GLY A 235 -12.88 -4.50 -11.80
CA GLY A 235 -12.70 -3.27 -12.57
C GLY A 235 -11.41 -3.25 -13.38
N ARG A 236 -11.08 -2.09 -13.93
CA ARG A 236 -9.86 -1.83 -14.70
C ARG A 236 -8.85 -1.10 -13.85
N HIS A 237 -7.62 -1.60 -13.82
CA HIS A 237 -6.53 -1.02 -13.05
C HIS A 237 -5.42 -0.59 -13.99
N ARG A 238 -4.88 0.62 -13.76
CA ARG A 238 -3.75 1.18 -14.48
C ARG A 238 -2.61 1.37 -13.49
N ILE A 239 -1.57 0.56 -13.62
CA ILE A 239 -0.49 0.44 -12.64
C ILE A 239 0.77 1.03 -13.23
N ARG A 240 1.16 2.22 -12.77
CA ARG A 240 2.41 2.85 -13.19
C ARG A 240 3.60 2.12 -12.58
N VAL A 241 4.39 1.50 -13.44
CA VAL A 241 5.55 0.67 -13.09
C VAL A 241 6.87 1.35 -13.44
N ARG A 242 6.83 2.41 -14.26
CA ARG A 242 8.01 3.21 -14.65
C ARG A 242 7.64 4.68 -14.84
N ASP A 243 8.64 5.55 -14.80
CA ASP A 243 8.46 6.96 -15.09
C ASP A 243 8.50 7.26 -16.60
N ALA A 244 7.63 8.18 -17.03
CA ALA A 244 7.50 8.59 -18.43
C ALA A 244 8.74 9.33 -18.97
N ASN A 245 9.56 9.90 -18.08
CA ASN A 245 10.70 10.72 -18.45
C ASN A 245 11.98 9.89 -18.56
N ARG A 246 11.92 8.86 -19.41
CA ARG A 246 13.12 8.16 -19.87
C ARG A 246 13.80 9.06 -20.89
N ASP A 247 14.90 9.69 -20.49
CA ASP A 247 15.91 10.03 -21.47
C ASP A 247 16.27 8.73 -22.19
N SER A 248 15.93 8.68 -23.47
CA SER A 248 16.01 7.52 -24.36
C SER A 248 17.46 7.06 -24.50
N GLY A 249 17.94 6.30 -23.52
CA GLY A 249 19.34 5.89 -23.43
C GLY A 249 19.55 4.78 -22.42
N GLY A 250 19.03 3.58 -22.72
CA GLY A 250 19.40 2.38 -21.97
C GLY A 250 18.31 1.32 -21.92
N ALA A 251 18.00 0.69 -23.05
CA ALA A 251 17.47 -0.68 -23.03
C ALA A 251 18.62 -1.60 -22.60
N GLY A 252 18.94 -1.60 -21.31
CA GLY A 252 19.88 -2.53 -20.72
C GLY A 252 19.14 -3.82 -20.39
N ASP A 253 19.11 -4.76 -21.32
CA ASP A 253 18.99 -6.17 -21.00
C ASP A 253 20.25 -6.56 -20.21
N GLY A 254 20.19 -6.40 -18.89
CA GLY A 254 21.35 -6.57 -18.04
C GLY A 254 20.94 -6.98 -16.65
N ASP A 255 21.18 -8.24 -16.35
CA ASP A 255 21.28 -8.85 -15.02
C ASP A 255 22.52 -8.30 -14.28
N GLY A 256 22.64 -6.96 -14.25
CA GLY A 256 23.86 -6.22 -13.92
C GLY A 256 23.67 -5.31 -12.73
N ASP A 257 24.34 -5.68 -11.64
CA ASP A 257 24.83 -4.86 -10.54
C ASP A 257 25.43 -3.54 -11.08
N GLY A 258 24.86 -2.41 -10.68
CA GLY A 258 25.06 -1.15 -11.35
C GLY A 258 24.35 0.02 -10.69
N VAL A 259 24.85 0.39 -9.50
CA VAL A 259 24.54 1.64 -8.80
C VAL A 259 24.78 2.84 -9.74
N SER A 260 23.72 3.46 -10.27
CA SER A 260 23.54 4.91 -10.42
C SER A 260 22.27 5.27 -11.22
N GLY A 261 21.31 5.89 -10.53
CA GLY A 261 20.53 7.01 -11.09
C GLY A 261 19.32 6.75 -12.00
N THR A 262 18.90 5.51 -12.28
CA THR A 262 17.62 5.31 -13.01
C THR A 262 16.46 5.26 -12.01
N GLY A 263 15.48 6.16 -12.16
CA GLY A 263 14.36 6.36 -11.22
C GLY A 263 13.37 5.21 -11.06
N ASP A 264 13.57 4.10 -11.77
CA ASP A 264 12.66 2.95 -11.76
C ASP A 264 12.97 2.02 -10.57
N VAL A 265 12.03 1.97 -9.63
CA VAL A 265 12.10 1.13 -8.42
C VAL A 265 11.84 -0.36 -8.72
N PHE A 266 11.03 -0.65 -9.74
CA PHE A 266 10.56 -2.00 -10.02
C PHE A 266 11.43 -2.75 -11.03
N GLY A 267 11.58 -4.04 -10.79
CA GLY A 267 12.16 -5.00 -11.72
C GLY A 267 11.15 -5.40 -12.80
N LYS A 268 11.43 -6.51 -13.50
CA LYS A 268 10.52 -7.01 -14.55
C LYS A 268 9.46 -7.97 -14.04
N HIS A 269 9.72 -8.72 -12.98
CA HIS A 269 8.87 -9.85 -12.59
C HIS A 269 7.55 -9.41 -11.95
N VAL A 270 6.45 -9.95 -12.45
CA VAL A 270 5.10 -9.70 -11.95
C VAL A 270 4.28 -10.99 -11.86
N GLY A 271 3.23 -10.96 -11.04
CA GLY A 271 2.23 -12.01 -10.95
C GLY A 271 0.83 -11.47 -10.65
N ILE A 272 -0.19 -12.19 -11.12
CA ILE A 272 -1.62 -11.91 -10.90
C ILE A 272 -2.25 -13.16 -10.30
N LEU A 273 -2.60 -13.11 -9.01
CA LEU A 273 -2.92 -14.28 -8.20
C LEU A 273 -4.39 -14.25 -7.72
N PRO A 274 -5.26 -15.15 -8.22
CA PRO A 274 -6.66 -15.28 -7.82
C PRO A 274 -6.82 -16.13 -6.55
N VAL A 275 -6.19 -15.71 -5.44
CA VAL A 275 -6.20 -16.52 -4.20
C VAL A 275 -7.54 -16.48 -3.46
N GLY A 276 -8.34 -15.41 -3.64
CA GLY A 276 -9.68 -15.29 -3.03
C GLY A 276 -10.78 -16.07 -3.75
N GLY A 277 -10.59 -16.38 -5.04
CA GLY A 277 -11.55 -17.10 -5.87
C GLY A 277 -11.29 -16.91 -7.36
N PRO A 278 -12.01 -17.65 -8.24
CA PRO A 278 -11.86 -17.54 -9.69
C PRO A 278 -12.16 -16.13 -10.23
N SER A 279 -11.43 -15.71 -11.26
CA SER A 279 -11.64 -14.46 -11.99
C SER A 279 -11.44 -14.64 -13.51
N ARG A 280 -11.87 -13.66 -14.30
CA ARG A 280 -11.45 -13.46 -15.69
C ARG A 280 -10.62 -12.20 -15.77
N ILE A 281 -9.46 -12.28 -16.41
CA ILE A 281 -8.52 -11.18 -16.55
C ILE A 281 -8.21 -10.85 -18.01
N THR A 282 -8.03 -9.56 -18.28
CA THR A 282 -7.45 -9.02 -19.51
C THR A 282 -6.29 -8.10 -19.13
N THR A 283 -5.14 -8.24 -19.77
CA THR A 283 -3.94 -7.45 -19.44
C THR A 283 -3.38 -6.74 -20.65
N SER A 284 -2.68 -5.63 -20.42
CA SER A 284 -1.81 -5.01 -21.42
C SER A 284 -0.52 -4.48 -20.80
N GLY A 285 0.59 -4.62 -21.52
CA GLY A 285 1.90 -4.13 -21.12
C GLY A 285 2.81 -5.20 -20.50
N LEU A 286 2.38 -6.46 -20.54
CA LEU A 286 3.13 -7.62 -20.07
C LEU A 286 3.64 -8.47 -21.24
N GLU A 287 4.70 -9.26 -21.01
CA GLU A 287 5.25 -10.20 -22.00
C GLU A 287 4.21 -11.24 -22.43
N TRP A 288 3.47 -11.75 -21.45
CA TRP A 288 2.36 -12.67 -21.68
C TRP A 288 1.05 -11.98 -21.36
N ASP A 289 0.65 -11.08 -22.24
CA ASP A 289 -0.68 -10.48 -22.19
C ASP A 289 -1.78 -11.49 -22.53
N VAL A 290 -2.90 -11.37 -21.85
CA VAL A 290 -4.07 -12.24 -22.02
C VAL A 290 -5.33 -11.42 -22.26
N SER A 291 -6.31 -12.00 -22.94
CA SER A 291 -7.61 -11.38 -23.20
C SER A 291 -8.71 -12.32 -22.73
N ASP A 292 -9.55 -11.84 -21.82
CA ASP A 292 -10.70 -12.58 -21.28
C ASP A 292 -10.30 -14.01 -20.84
N TRP A 293 -9.26 -14.10 -20.01
CA TRP A 293 -8.64 -15.36 -19.62
C TRP A 293 -9.07 -15.77 -18.21
N GLU A 294 -9.57 -16.99 -18.09
CA GLU A 294 -10.00 -17.55 -16.81
C GLU A 294 -8.79 -17.90 -15.93
N THR A 295 -8.84 -17.50 -14.66
CA THR A 295 -7.76 -17.75 -13.70
C THR A 295 -8.31 -18.12 -12.32
N TRP A 296 -7.73 -19.13 -11.67
CA TRP A 296 -8.12 -19.57 -10.33
C TRP A 296 -7.00 -20.33 -9.62
N PHE A 297 -7.07 -20.36 -8.28
CA PHE A 297 -6.12 -21.14 -7.48
C PHE A 297 -6.30 -22.65 -7.71
N GLY A 298 -5.21 -23.35 -8.04
CA GLY A 298 -5.25 -24.76 -8.44
C GLY A 298 -5.43 -24.98 -9.95
N GLY A 299 -5.47 -23.92 -10.75
CA GLY A 299 -5.52 -23.96 -12.21
C GLY A 299 -4.59 -22.94 -12.87
N PRO A 300 -4.96 -22.40 -14.04
CA PRO A 300 -4.21 -21.35 -14.71
C PRO A 300 -4.09 -20.10 -13.84
N MET A 301 -2.85 -19.64 -13.67
CA MET A 301 -2.49 -18.45 -12.89
C MET A 301 -1.33 -17.73 -13.56
N SER A 302 -1.35 -16.39 -13.59
CA SER A 302 -0.26 -15.60 -14.16
C SER A 302 0.87 -15.48 -13.13
N THR A 303 1.85 -16.37 -13.20
CA THR A 303 3.07 -16.32 -12.40
C THR A 303 4.29 -16.20 -13.31
N SER A 304 5.37 -15.60 -12.79
CA SER A 304 6.61 -15.38 -13.54
C SER A 304 6.41 -14.59 -14.83
N ASN A 305 5.43 -13.68 -14.86
CA ASN A 305 5.19 -12.80 -16.00
C ASN A 305 6.17 -11.62 -15.94
N HIS A 306 6.35 -10.89 -17.05
CA HIS A 306 7.29 -9.78 -17.14
C HIS A 306 6.62 -8.49 -17.61
N VAL A 307 6.96 -7.38 -16.97
CA VAL A 307 6.75 -6.04 -17.52
C VAL A 307 7.71 -5.84 -18.69
N LEU A 308 7.19 -5.45 -19.86
CA LEU A 308 8.04 -5.15 -21.01
C LEU A 308 8.97 -3.97 -20.70
N PRO A 309 10.18 -3.92 -21.30
CA PRO A 309 11.11 -2.83 -21.06
C PRO A 309 10.51 -1.46 -21.26
N THR A 310 9.63 -1.27 -22.26
CA THR A 310 8.99 0.02 -22.60
C THR A 310 7.67 0.30 -21.88
N THR A 311 7.16 -0.64 -21.08
CA THR A 311 5.87 -0.46 -20.41
C THR A 311 6.02 0.52 -19.24
N GLU A 312 5.36 1.66 -19.35
CA GLU A 312 5.20 2.61 -18.25
C GLU A 312 4.03 2.26 -17.33
N VAL A 313 2.94 1.77 -17.93
CA VAL A 313 1.70 1.42 -17.26
C VAL A 313 1.28 0.01 -17.66
N VAL A 314 1.15 -0.87 -16.68
CA VAL A 314 0.48 -2.17 -16.85
C VAL A 314 -1.01 -1.95 -16.64
N GLU A 315 -1.84 -2.42 -17.56
CA GLU A 315 -3.29 -2.45 -17.37
C GLU A 315 -3.75 -3.87 -17.03
N VAL A 316 -4.62 -3.98 -16.02
CA VAL A 316 -5.26 -5.24 -15.61
C VAL A 316 -6.74 -4.97 -15.42
N GLU A 317 -7.58 -5.59 -16.24
CA GLU A 317 -9.02 -5.67 -16.02
C GLU A 317 -9.36 -7.03 -15.41
N THR A 318 -10.14 -7.04 -14.33
CA THR A 318 -10.49 -8.26 -13.59
C THR A 318 -11.96 -8.27 -13.19
N THR A 319 -12.62 -9.42 -13.24
CA THR A 319 -14.03 -9.57 -12.83
C THR A 319 -14.22 -9.85 -11.34
N ALA A 320 -13.17 -10.31 -10.67
CA ALA A 320 -13.13 -10.61 -9.24
C ALA A 320 -11.83 -10.10 -8.62
N GLU A 321 -11.71 -10.22 -7.30
CA GLU A 321 -10.53 -9.75 -6.56
C GLU A 321 -9.29 -10.61 -6.84
N VAL A 322 -8.20 -9.99 -7.29
CA VAL A 322 -6.92 -10.67 -7.54
C VAL A 322 -5.76 -9.89 -6.92
N LEU A 323 -4.75 -10.58 -6.42
CA LEU A 323 -3.53 -9.93 -5.97
C LEU A 323 -2.65 -9.61 -7.17
N PHE A 324 -2.15 -8.39 -7.24
CA PHE A 324 -1.04 -8.03 -8.12
C PHE A 324 0.24 -7.97 -7.30
N THR A 325 1.29 -8.61 -7.78
CA THR A 325 2.62 -8.57 -7.16
C THR A 325 3.67 -8.16 -8.19
N ILE A 326 4.59 -7.29 -7.80
CA ILE A 326 5.68 -6.81 -8.64
C ILE A 326 6.99 -6.82 -7.86
N ALA A 327 8.02 -7.40 -8.46
CA ALA A 327 9.35 -7.44 -7.89
C ALA A 327 10.02 -6.07 -7.98
N LEU A 328 10.81 -5.73 -6.97
CA LEU A 328 11.75 -4.62 -6.99
C LEU A 328 12.93 -4.96 -7.89
N ARG A 329 13.61 -3.91 -8.36
CA ARG A 329 14.90 -4.08 -9.02
C ARG A 329 15.92 -4.50 -7.95
N GLN A 330 16.60 -5.63 -8.17
CA GLN A 330 17.73 -5.99 -7.32
C GLN A 330 18.83 -4.93 -7.49
N GLY A 331 19.30 -4.42 -6.35
CA GLY A 331 20.34 -3.40 -6.27
C GLY A 331 21.73 -3.99 -6.42
#